data_AF-A0AAD6UAG3-F1
#
_entry.id   AF-A0AAD6UAG3-F1
#
_cell.length_a   1.000
_cell.length_b   1.000
_cell.length_c   1.000
_cell.angle_alpha   90.00
_cell.angle_beta   90.00
_cell.angle_gamma   90.00
#
_symmetry.space_group_name_H-M   'P 1'
#
loop_
_entity.id
_entity.type
_entity.pdbx_description
1 polymer ?
#
loop_
_entity_poly.entity_id
_entity_poly.type
_entity_poly.pdbx_seq_one_letter_code
_entity_poly.pdbx_strand_id
1 'polypeptide(L)'
;MEYCGEPLEKPFDELDPAFAVKLLSAVGRFHGCGLTHGRLRPRHVRVVDDTPILIDFQASESHICGLRMMVIPGTTIPTPEEFGCAEMHDLVCRMAVWERETLRFSTKSIRKESIWSVEDIKRFIWKGYQSGWERNRLELEAEHLYKELCKERILTWGTDKVSERTIRRDIFEIFP
;
A
#
# COMPACT_ATOMS: atom_id res chain seq x y z
N MET A 1 -24.35 -0.06 -23.06
CA MET A 1 -23.44 -0.46 -21.97
C MET A 1 -24.09 -1.65 -21.30
N GLU A 2 -23.38 -2.77 -21.27
CA GLU A 2 -23.79 -3.95 -20.49
C GLU A 2 -23.59 -3.65 -19.00
N TYR A 3 -24.32 -4.36 -18.13
CA TYR A 3 -24.15 -4.22 -16.69
C TYR A 3 -22.80 -4.80 -16.28
N CYS A 4 -21.91 -3.94 -15.77
CA CYS A 4 -20.53 -4.30 -15.42
C CYS A 4 -20.35 -4.56 -13.91
N GLY A 5 -21.42 -4.83 -13.15
CA GLY A 5 -21.36 -5.05 -11.70
C GLY A 5 -21.41 -3.80 -10.85
N GLU A 6 -21.19 -4.01 -9.55
CA GLU A 6 -21.31 -2.97 -8.54
C GLU A 6 -20.01 -2.15 -8.40
N PRO A 7 -20.08 -0.85 -8.05
CA PRO A 7 -18.88 -0.07 -7.77
C PRO A 7 -18.12 -0.64 -6.57
N LEU A 8 -16.79 -0.61 -6.64
CA LEU A 8 -15.96 -0.89 -5.47
C LEU A 8 -16.16 0.23 -4.43
N GLU A 9 -16.84 -0.10 -3.33
CA GLU A 9 -17.19 0.87 -2.27
C GLU A 9 -16.00 1.20 -1.35
N LYS A 10 -15.09 0.24 -1.18
CA LYS A 10 -13.95 0.35 -0.25
C LYS A 10 -12.77 1.09 -0.87
N PRO A 11 -12.00 1.86 -0.06
CA PRO A 11 -10.70 2.33 -0.50
C PRO A 11 -9.72 1.15 -0.68
N PHE A 12 -8.62 1.39 -1.40
CA PHE A 12 -7.69 0.31 -1.78
C PHE A 12 -6.95 -0.31 -0.58
N ASP A 13 -6.73 0.44 0.48
CA ASP A 13 -6.06 0.02 1.72
C ASP A 13 -6.96 -0.80 2.66
N GLU A 14 -8.25 -0.88 2.38
CA GLU A 14 -9.23 -1.70 3.11
C GLU A 14 -9.66 -2.95 2.32
N LEU A 15 -8.99 -3.23 1.20
CA LEU A 15 -9.28 -4.42 0.40
C LEU A 15 -8.87 -5.68 1.14
N ASP A 16 -9.68 -6.72 0.99
CA ASP A 16 -9.26 -8.06 1.37
C ASP A 16 -8.00 -8.45 0.56
N PRO A 17 -6.98 -9.06 1.19
CA PRO A 17 -5.75 -9.43 0.49
C PRO A 17 -5.96 -10.27 -0.77
N ALA A 18 -6.94 -11.19 -0.79
CA ALA A 18 -7.23 -12.00 -1.97
C ALA A 18 -7.84 -11.15 -3.09
N PHE A 19 -8.72 -10.20 -2.76
CA PHE A 19 -9.27 -9.26 -3.74
C PHE A 19 -8.20 -8.31 -4.29
N ALA A 20 -7.29 -7.82 -3.43
CA ALA A 20 -6.17 -6.99 -3.87
C ALA A 20 -5.28 -7.70 -4.90
N VAL A 21 -5.00 -9.00 -4.70
CA VAL A 21 -4.28 -9.83 -5.68
C VAL A 21 -5.03 -9.93 -7.01
N LYS A 22 -6.35 -10.13 -6.97
CA LYS A 22 -7.17 -10.16 -8.20
C LYS A 22 -7.13 -8.82 -8.94
N LEU A 23 -7.17 -7.70 -8.21
CA LEU A 23 -7.12 -6.36 -8.81
C LEU A 23 -5.75 -6.08 -9.43
N LEU A 24 -4.66 -6.40 -8.73
CA LEU A 24 -3.30 -6.32 -9.28
C LEU A 24 -3.15 -7.17 -10.55
N SER A 25 -3.72 -8.37 -10.55
CA SER A 25 -3.70 -9.26 -11.71
C SER A 25 -4.51 -8.69 -12.88
N ALA A 26 -5.67 -8.08 -12.63
CA ALA A 26 -6.48 -7.43 -13.66
C ALA A 26 -5.74 -6.25 -14.32
N VAL A 27 -5.05 -5.42 -13.53
CA VAL A 27 -4.23 -4.30 -14.04
C VAL A 27 -3.00 -4.83 -14.77
N GLY A 28 -2.35 -5.89 -14.26
CA GLY A 28 -1.25 -6.56 -14.94
C GLY A 28 -1.64 -7.09 -16.32
N ARG A 29 -2.84 -7.68 -16.47
CA ARG A 29 -3.38 -8.10 -17.78
C ARG A 29 -3.60 -6.91 -18.71
N PHE A 30 -4.16 -5.82 -18.20
CA PHE A 30 -4.36 -4.60 -18.98
C PHE A 30 -3.02 -4.03 -19.49
N HIS A 31 -1.99 -4.06 -18.64
CA HIS A 31 -0.61 -3.71 -19.01
C HIS A 31 -0.02 -4.66 -20.03
N GLY A 32 -0.29 -5.96 -19.92
CA GLY A 32 0.10 -6.98 -20.91
C GLY A 32 -0.50 -6.76 -22.29
N CYS A 33 -1.63 -6.04 -22.40
CA CYS A 33 -2.19 -5.58 -23.67
C CYS A 33 -1.49 -4.34 -24.24
N GLY A 34 -0.42 -3.85 -23.61
CA GLY A 34 0.31 -2.66 -24.02
C GLY A 34 -0.41 -1.35 -23.64
N LEU A 35 -1.23 -1.36 -22.58
CA LEU A 35 -2.04 -0.22 -22.16
C LEU A 35 -1.87 0.09 -20.66
N THR A 36 -1.89 1.38 -20.31
CA THR A 36 -2.01 1.87 -18.91
C THR A 36 -3.38 2.49 -18.70
N HIS A 37 -3.96 2.39 -17.50
CA HIS A 37 -5.30 2.95 -17.27
C HIS A 37 -5.24 4.48 -17.11
N GLY A 38 -4.19 5.01 -16.48
CA GLY A 38 -3.89 6.44 -16.34
C GLY A 38 -4.70 7.17 -15.26
N ARG A 39 -5.76 6.55 -14.72
CA ARG A 39 -6.63 7.17 -13.69
C ARG A 39 -7.15 6.17 -12.66
N LEU A 40 -6.48 5.04 -12.45
CA LEU A 40 -7.01 3.95 -11.62
C LEU A 40 -7.40 4.41 -10.19
N ARG A 41 -8.67 4.26 -9.83
CA ARG A 41 -9.25 4.62 -8.52
C ARG A 41 -10.41 3.67 -8.19
N PRO A 42 -10.86 3.56 -6.92
CA PRO A 42 -11.94 2.63 -6.56
C PRO A 42 -13.19 2.77 -7.44
N ARG A 43 -13.62 4.00 -7.75
CA ARG A 43 -14.74 4.28 -8.65
C ARG A 43 -14.59 3.78 -10.10
N HIS A 44 -13.37 3.45 -10.53
CA HIS A 44 -13.07 2.89 -11.85
C HIS A 44 -12.90 1.37 -11.80
N VAL A 45 -13.21 0.75 -10.66
CA VAL A 45 -13.24 -0.70 -10.47
C VAL A 45 -14.68 -1.10 -10.17
N ARG A 46 -15.17 -2.09 -10.91
CA ARG A 46 -16.44 -2.77 -10.62
C ARG A 46 -16.19 -4.16 -10.07
N VAL A 47 -17.15 -4.69 -9.33
CA VAL A 47 -17.12 -6.02 -8.75
C VAL A 47 -18.24 -6.85 -9.36
N VAL A 48 -17.88 -7.95 -10.01
CA VAL A 48 -18.81 -8.99 -10.51
C VAL A 48 -18.33 -10.31 -9.94
N ASP A 49 -19.15 -10.98 -9.13
CA ASP A 49 -18.81 -12.28 -8.53
C ASP A 49 -17.41 -12.32 -7.89
N ASP A 50 -17.11 -11.33 -7.05
CA ASP A 50 -15.81 -11.17 -6.36
C ASP A 50 -14.60 -11.02 -7.34
N THR A 51 -14.87 -10.58 -8.57
CA THR A 51 -13.88 -10.34 -9.61
C THR A 51 -13.83 -8.85 -9.95
N PRO A 52 -12.64 -8.20 -9.88
CA PRO A 52 -12.50 -6.81 -10.26
C PRO A 52 -12.52 -6.64 -11.78
N ILE A 53 -13.34 -5.71 -12.25
CA ILE A 53 -13.43 -5.29 -13.65
C ILE A 53 -13.01 -3.82 -13.72
N LEU A 54 -12.00 -3.51 -14.53
CA LEU A 54 -11.58 -2.15 -14.81
C LEU A 54 -12.58 -1.47 -15.76
N ILE A 55 -12.93 -0.22 -15.51
CA ILE A 55 -13.81 0.58 -16.35
C ILE A 55 -13.25 1.99 -16.57
N ASP A 56 -13.85 2.77 -17.46
CA ASP A 56 -13.47 4.16 -17.75
C ASP A 56 -12.04 4.32 -18.31
N PHE A 57 -11.84 3.74 -19.49
CA PHE A 57 -10.57 3.74 -20.24
C PHE A 57 -10.31 5.05 -21.02
N GLN A 58 -11.01 6.14 -20.73
CA GLN A 58 -10.87 7.40 -21.49
C GLN A 58 -9.49 8.05 -21.33
N ALA A 59 -8.79 7.73 -20.24
CA ALA A 59 -7.43 8.18 -19.96
C ALA A 59 -6.39 7.09 -20.25
N SER A 60 -6.78 6.00 -20.90
CA SER A 60 -5.86 4.93 -21.22
C SER A 60 -4.94 5.30 -22.36
N GLU A 61 -3.67 4.95 -22.23
CA GLU A 61 -2.61 5.28 -23.17
C GLU A 61 -1.78 4.05 -23.49
N SER A 62 -1.08 4.08 -24.62
CA SER A 62 -0.09 3.06 -24.97
C SER A 62 0.99 2.99 -23.89
N HIS A 63 1.34 1.79 -23.48
CA HIS A 63 2.24 1.56 -22.36
C HIS A 63 3.09 0.31 -22.60
N ILE A 64 4.40 0.44 -22.41
CA ILE A 64 5.30 -0.70 -22.27
C ILE A 64 5.55 -0.85 -20.78
N CYS A 65 5.02 -1.92 -20.19
CA CYS A 65 5.15 -2.15 -18.76
C CYS A 65 6.61 -2.47 -18.42
N GLY A 66 7.22 -1.61 -17.61
CA GLY A 66 8.59 -1.77 -17.11
C GLY A 66 8.67 -2.44 -15.75
N LEU A 67 7.63 -3.15 -15.29
CA LEU A 67 7.60 -3.78 -13.97
C LEU A 67 8.82 -4.71 -13.79
N ARG A 68 9.68 -4.43 -12.81
CA ARG A 68 10.97 -5.10 -12.62
C ARG A 68 11.01 -6.09 -11.45
N MET A 69 10.05 -6.02 -10.54
CA MET A 69 10.10 -6.76 -9.29
C MET A 69 8.74 -7.21 -8.78
N MET A 70 8.76 -8.23 -7.93
CA MET A 70 7.57 -8.74 -7.24
C MET A 70 7.13 -7.78 -6.12
N VAL A 71 5.82 -7.72 -5.91
CA VAL A 71 5.24 -7.11 -4.72
C VAL A 71 5.31 -8.13 -3.59
N ILE A 72 6.15 -7.88 -2.59
CA ILE A 72 6.25 -8.70 -1.39
C ILE A 72 5.58 -7.94 -0.24
N PRO A 73 4.49 -8.48 0.36
CA PRO A 73 3.84 -7.82 1.48
C PRO A 73 4.79 -7.60 2.66
N GLY A 74 4.67 -6.44 3.32
CA GLY A 74 5.46 -6.10 4.50
C GLY A 74 6.92 -5.73 4.24
N THR A 75 7.39 -5.71 2.99
CA THR A 75 8.71 -5.16 2.68
C THR A 75 8.67 -3.65 2.54
N THR A 76 9.84 -3.02 2.63
CA THR A 76 10.05 -1.62 2.30
C THR A 76 9.49 -1.26 0.92
N ILE A 77 8.88 -0.08 0.82
CA ILE A 77 8.43 0.49 -0.46
C ILE A 77 9.64 0.78 -1.36
N PRO A 78 9.79 0.15 -2.54
CA PRO A 78 10.84 0.49 -3.48
C PRO A 78 10.58 1.87 -4.09
N THR A 79 11.62 2.51 -4.63
CA THR A 79 11.44 3.73 -5.45
C THR A 79 10.65 3.40 -6.73
N PRO A 80 9.95 4.39 -7.32
CA PRO A 80 9.27 4.19 -8.61
C PRO A 80 10.21 3.69 -9.72
N GLU A 81 11.47 4.13 -9.72
CA GLU A 81 12.50 3.73 -10.68
C GLU A 81 12.95 2.28 -10.51
N GLU A 82 13.12 1.83 -9.26
CA GLU A 82 13.42 0.43 -8.93
C GLU A 82 12.26 -0.48 -9.30
N PHE A 83 11.03 -0.05 -9.03
CA PHE A 83 9.82 -0.82 -9.32
C PHE A 83 9.52 -0.90 -10.82
N GLY A 84 9.77 0.18 -11.55
CA GLY A 84 9.78 0.23 -13.02
C GLY A 84 8.41 0.47 -13.69
N CYS A 85 7.31 0.54 -12.93
CA CYS A 85 6.00 0.93 -13.45
C CYS A 85 5.25 1.86 -12.47
N ALA A 86 5.01 3.10 -12.88
CA ALA A 86 4.42 4.13 -12.01
C ALA A 86 2.97 3.83 -11.60
N GLU A 87 2.11 3.36 -12.52
CA GLU A 87 0.70 3.05 -12.19
C GLU A 87 0.60 1.86 -11.22
N MET A 88 1.37 0.80 -11.46
CA MET A 88 1.40 -0.35 -10.56
C MET A 88 2.02 0.01 -9.21
N HIS A 89 3.04 0.88 -9.17
CA HIS A 89 3.64 1.38 -7.93
C HIS A 89 2.64 2.16 -7.09
N ASP A 90 1.92 3.12 -7.71
CA ASP A 90 0.86 3.90 -7.04
C ASP A 90 -0.24 2.98 -6.49
N LEU A 91 -0.68 2.03 -7.30
CA LEU A 91 -1.72 1.08 -6.91
C LEU A 91 -1.32 0.28 -5.66
N VAL A 92 -0.12 -0.31 -5.65
CA VAL A 92 0.39 -1.11 -4.53
C VAL A 92 0.61 -0.25 -3.28
N CYS A 93 1.12 0.97 -3.44
CA CYS A 93 1.25 1.93 -2.34
C CYS A 93 -0.11 2.27 -1.71
N ARG A 94 -1.15 2.43 -2.54
CA ARG A 94 -2.52 2.74 -2.08
C ARG A 94 -3.25 1.55 -1.50
N MET A 95 -2.81 0.32 -1.80
CA MET A 95 -3.26 -0.89 -1.12
C MET A 95 -2.56 -1.13 0.23
N ALA A 96 -1.57 -0.29 0.59
CA ALA A 96 -0.79 -0.42 1.82
C ALA A 96 -0.16 -1.81 2.01
N VAL A 97 0.22 -2.47 0.90
CA VAL A 97 0.82 -3.83 0.92
C VAL A 97 2.25 -3.80 1.47
N TRP A 98 2.98 -2.73 1.17
CA TRP A 98 4.34 -2.53 1.65
C TRP A 98 4.37 -1.86 3.02
N GLU A 99 5.41 -2.19 3.79
CA GLU A 99 5.68 -1.51 5.03
C GLU A 99 6.24 -0.10 4.75
N ARG A 100 5.66 0.90 5.40
CA ARG A 100 6.20 2.26 5.35
C ARG A 100 7.45 2.33 6.22
N GLU A 101 8.57 2.77 5.66
CA GLU A 101 9.77 3.11 6.42
C GLU A 101 9.53 4.24 7.42
N THR A 102 8.46 5.01 7.24
CA THR A 102 8.13 6.14 8.08
C THR A 102 6.87 5.88 8.89
N LEU A 103 6.95 6.23 10.16
CA LEU A 103 5.86 6.31 11.09
C LEU A 103 5.29 7.73 11.04
N ARG A 104 3.98 7.85 10.81
CA ARG A 104 3.30 9.14 10.86
C ARG A 104 2.90 9.44 12.30
N PHE A 105 3.29 10.61 12.80
CA PHE A 105 2.92 11.10 14.14
C PHE A 105 2.48 12.55 14.01
N SER A 106 1.22 12.84 14.33
CA SER A 106 0.62 14.15 14.09
C SER A 106 0.82 14.60 12.62
N THR A 107 1.48 15.74 12.39
CA THR A 107 1.80 16.27 11.05
C THR A 107 3.19 15.86 10.54
N LYS A 108 3.91 15.02 11.27
CA LYS A 108 5.30 14.64 10.97
C LYS A 108 5.39 13.19 10.50
N SER A 109 6.36 12.93 9.61
CA SER A 109 6.76 11.59 9.22
C SER A 109 8.16 11.34 9.78
N ILE A 110 8.30 10.28 10.58
CA ILE A 110 9.53 9.93 11.31
C ILE A 110 10.02 8.59 10.76
N ARG A 111 11.30 8.47 10.40
CA ARG A 111 11.84 7.18 9.94
C ARG A 111 11.83 6.16 11.08
N LYS A 112 11.22 4.99 10.87
CA LYS A 112 11.13 3.89 11.84
C LYS A 112 12.51 3.46 12.37
N GLU A 113 13.53 3.44 11.51
CA GLU A 113 14.93 3.16 11.87
C GLU A 113 15.53 4.14 12.90
N SER A 114 15.01 5.37 12.96
CA SER A 114 15.48 6.40 13.89
C SER A 114 14.77 6.35 15.25
N ILE A 115 13.73 5.52 15.39
CA ILE A 115 12.93 5.40 16.61
C ILE A 115 13.45 4.21 17.43
N TRP A 116 14.06 4.52 18.58
CA TRP A 116 14.59 3.52 19.52
C TRP A 116 13.82 3.51 20.84
N SER A 117 13.15 4.62 21.15
CA SER A 117 12.38 4.85 22.37
C SER A 117 11.11 5.65 22.08
N VAL A 118 10.16 5.65 23.01
CA VAL A 118 8.97 6.53 22.91
C VAL A 118 9.37 8.01 22.98
N GLU A 119 10.47 8.32 23.66
CA GLU A 119 11.05 9.67 23.76
C GLU A 119 11.44 10.21 22.38
N ASP A 120 11.91 9.36 21.46
CA ASP A 120 12.26 9.77 20.10
C ASP A 120 11.04 10.29 19.32
N ILE A 121 9.86 9.71 19.57
CA ILE A 121 8.58 10.19 19.01
C ILE A 121 8.12 11.46 19.76
N LYS A 122 8.17 11.45 21.10
CA LYS A 122 7.75 12.57 21.94
C LYS A 122 8.56 13.85 21.67
N ARG A 123 9.79 13.77 21.16
CA ARG A 123 10.59 14.93 20.72
C ARG A 123 9.89 15.78 19.66
N PHE A 124 8.99 15.20 18.88
CA PHE A 124 8.23 15.92 17.84
C PHE A 124 6.99 16.64 18.38
N ILE A 125 6.66 16.49 19.67
CA ILE A 125 5.59 17.22 20.34
C ILE A 125 6.06 18.66 20.55
N TRP A 126 5.50 19.60 19.78
CA TRP A 126 5.87 21.01 19.89
C TRP A 126 5.37 21.63 21.19
N LYS A 127 6.29 22.18 21.99
CA LYS A 127 5.99 22.76 23.30
C LYS A 127 5.27 24.11 23.25
N GLY A 128 5.20 24.75 22.08
CA GLY A 128 4.87 26.18 21.97
C GLY A 128 3.40 26.57 22.15
N TYR A 129 2.44 25.68 21.85
CA TYR A 129 1.01 26.08 21.75
C TYR A 129 0.01 25.00 22.19
N GLN A 130 0.46 23.91 22.79
CA GLN A 130 -0.43 22.82 23.16
C GLN A 130 -1.01 23.06 24.54
N SER A 131 -2.32 22.95 24.64
CA SER A 131 -2.99 22.84 25.92
C SER A 131 -2.63 21.52 26.62
N GLY A 132 -2.90 21.45 27.94
CA GLY A 132 -2.63 20.24 28.72
C GLY A 132 -3.32 18.99 28.18
N TRP A 133 -4.55 19.12 27.64
CA TRP A 133 -5.27 17.98 27.06
C TRP A 133 -4.66 17.51 25.74
N GLU A 134 -4.23 18.43 24.88
CA GLU A 134 -3.70 18.10 23.55
C GLU A 134 -2.33 17.44 23.68
N ARG A 135 -1.53 17.93 24.62
CA ARG A 135 -0.25 17.31 24.97
C ARG A 135 -0.43 15.88 25.47
N ASN A 136 -1.36 15.66 26.42
CA ASN A 136 -1.60 14.32 26.97
C ASN A 136 -2.09 13.35 25.87
N ARG A 137 -2.97 13.81 24.97
CA ARG A 137 -3.40 13.03 23.80
C ARG A 137 -2.22 12.60 22.91
N LEU A 138 -1.31 13.52 22.60
CA LEU A 138 -0.14 13.23 21.77
C LEU A 138 0.87 12.33 22.47
N GLU A 139 1.03 12.45 23.78
CA GLU A 139 1.88 11.55 24.57
C GLU A 139 1.33 10.11 24.56
N LEU A 140 0.01 9.93 24.68
CA LEU A 140 -0.64 8.63 24.55
C LEU A 140 -0.55 8.06 23.13
N GLU A 141 -0.72 8.90 22.10
CA GLU A 141 -0.55 8.51 20.69
C GLU A 141 0.88 8.02 20.45
N ALA A 142 1.89 8.75 20.95
CA ALA A 142 3.30 8.36 20.84
C ALA A 142 3.58 7.00 21.51
N GLU A 143 3.02 6.75 22.69
CA GLU A 143 3.15 5.47 23.40
C GLU A 143 2.50 4.31 22.64
N HIS A 144 1.32 4.53 22.08
CA HIS A 144 0.63 3.53 21.26
C HIS A 144 1.44 3.20 20.01
N LEU A 145 1.89 4.22 19.28
CA LEU A 145 2.71 4.08 18.07
C LEU A 145 4.02 3.36 18.33
N TYR A 146 4.71 3.68 19.44
CA TYR A 146 5.92 2.97 19.83
C TYR A 146 5.65 1.50 20.17
N LYS A 147 4.54 1.19 20.86
CA LYS A 147 4.14 -0.20 21.14
C LYS A 147 3.85 -0.99 19.85
N GLU A 148 3.16 -0.40 18.88
CA GLU A 148 2.92 -1.04 17.59
C GLU A 148 4.24 -1.28 16.84
N LEU A 149 5.13 -0.28 16.79
CA LEU A 149 6.47 -0.44 16.20
C LEU A 149 7.28 -1.56 16.88
N CYS A 150 7.20 -1.68 18.21
CA CYS A 150 7.84 -2.78 18.93
C CYS A 150 7.23 -4.14 18.57
N LYS A 151 5.91 -4.24 18.41
CA LYS A 151 5.26 -5.49 17.97
C LYS A 151 5.68 -5.86 16.55
N GLU A 152 5.71 -4.90 15.62
CA GLU A 152 6.21 -5.09 14.26
C GLU A 152 7.65 -5.62 14.27
N ARG A 153 8.53 -5.02 15.09
CA ARG A 153 9.90 -5.50 15.28
C ARG A 153 9.95 -6.91 15.88
N ILE A 154 9.15 -7.24 16.87
CA ILE A 154 9.14 -8.60 17.45
C ILE A 154 8.64 -9.62 16.40
N LEU A 155 7.63 -9.27 15.61
CA LEU A 155 7.09 -10.13 14.56
C LEU A 155 8.12 -10.35 13.45
N THR A 156 8.79 -9.31 12.96
CA THR A 156 9.82 -9.42 11.92
C THR A 156 11.02 -10.27 12.36
N TRP A 157 11.41 -10.24 13.64
CA TRP A 157 12.45 -11.12 14.19
C TRP A 157 11.95 -12.54 14.52
N GLY A 158 10.64 -12.74 14.64
CA GLY A 158 10.01 -14.05 14.86
C GLY A 158 9.59 -14.77 13.57
N THR A 159 9.51 -14.05 12.44
CA THR A 159 9.02 -14.57 11.15
C THR A 159 10.09 -15.16 10.24
N ASP A 160 11.33 -15.32 10.69
CA ASP A 160 12.36 -16.11 9.98
C ASP A 160 11.92 -17.57 9.69
N LYS A 161 10.72 -18.01 10.14
CA LYS A 161 10.22 -19.36 9.90
C LYS A 161 8.76 -19.55 9.47
N VAL A 162 7.91 -18.54 9.28
CA VAL A 162 6.47 -18.83 8.98
C VAL A 162 5.83 -17.95 7.89
N SER A 163 5.70 -18.58 6.72
CA SER A 163 4.78 -18.32 5.61
C SER A 163 5.11 -17.18 4.62
N GLU A 164 6.07 -17.47 3.74
CA GLU A 164 6.10 -16.98 2.36
C GLU A 164 4.84 -17.41 1.60
N ARG A 165 3.71 -16.73 1.81
CA ARG A 165 2.64 -16.69 0.79
C ARG A 165 2.94 -15.54 -0.16
N THR A 166 3.96 -15.74 -0.97
CA THR A 166 4.32 -14.85 -2.07
C THR A 166 3.16 -14.80 -3.07
N ILE A 167 2.83 -13.60 -3.56
CA ILE A 167 1.99 -13.38 -4.75
C ILE A 167 2.81 -13.85 -5.98
N ARG A 168 3.08 -15.17 -6.06
CA ARG A 168 4.20 -15.73 -6.84
C ARG A 168 3.85 -16.20 -8.24
N ARG A 169 2.58 -16.40 -8.57
CA ARG A 169 2.20 -17.07 -9.85
C ARG A 169 1.37 -16.20 -10.78
N ASP A 170 0.40 -15.46 -10.28
CA ASP A 170 -0.59 -14.88 -11.20
C ASP A 170 -0.13 -13.61 -11.93
N ILE A 171 0.86 -12.89 -11.40
CA ILE A 171 1.35 -11.64 -12.02
C ILE A 171 2.48 -11.91 -13.03
N PHE A 172 3.38 -12.86 -12.75
CA PHE A 172 4.56 -13.12 -13.59
C PHE A 172 4.32 -14.11 -14.74
N GLU A 173 3.24 -14.89 -14.75
CA GLU A 173 2.87 -15.72 -15.92
C GLU A 173 2.26 -14.88 -17.08
N ILE A 174 2.15 -13.55 -16.93
CA ILE A 174 1.51 -12.64 -17.91
C ILE A 174 2.54 -11.79 -18.67
N PHE A 175 3.79 -11.73 -18.23
CA PHE A 175 4.86 -10.97 -18.90
C PHE A 175 5.88 -11.93 -19.53
N PRO A 176 5.89 -12.09 -20.87
CA PRO A 176 6.96 -12.81 -21.57
C PRO A 176 8.29 -12.05 -21.56
#